data_AF-A0A448YT73-F1
#
_entry.id   AF-A0A448YT73-F1
#
_cell.length_a   1.000
_cell.length_b   1.000
_cell.length_c   1.000
_cell.angle_alpha   90.00
_cell.angle_beta   90.00
_cell.angle_gamma   90.00
#
_symmetry.space_group_name_H-M   'P 1'
#
loop_
_entity.id
_entity.type
_entity.pdbx_description
1 polymer ?
#
loop_
_entity_poly.entity_id
_entity_poly.type
_entity_poly.pdbx_seq_one_letter_code
_entity_poly.pdbx_strand_id
1 'polypeptide(L)'
;MSSGVDSSVSALMYAQKYKNVRGIFMANWSSSADGHVGASCSRDDGSKGKNASCTADRDWDEVQATCQQLGIPCERVSFEKEYWIDVFEPMLDLYQRGLTPNPDVGCNRYIKFGKMIEHLERYYDRGNKWWLVTGHYAKILRNDETGESQLFRADYRQKDQSYYLSQIRKSVLSRVLLPMGHYTKPEVRKIAQSYGLVTKDKPDSQGLCFVSPQVKFGDFLDEYLEPNPGNIVDKDGKIWGRHRGLWHGTIGQRCGVSMPQGDDRYKGVWLICGKNIEKNELVIARKDDEAAFKKDVIVVSDWKWMNEREALVGDQLNAQIRSLQKPVGVRGVDLDGEEMVVRLEEELFGVAAGQDLVLYDGDRVIGCGMIAGARREVRNASVLKEGREEPREDLDIQMC
;
A
#
# COMPACT_ATOMS: atom_id res chain seq x y z
N MET A 1 10.75 -15.74 -4.47
CA MET A 1 9.62 -16.67 -4.27
C MET A 1 9.12 -16.47 -2.86
N SER A 2 7.81 -16.35 -2.67
CA SER A 2 7.19 -15.95 -1.39
C SER A 2 6.18 -16.99 -0.92
N SER A 3 6.45 -18.28 -1.19
CA SER A 3 5.56 -19.44 -0.97
C SER A 3 4.15 -19.35 -1.60
N GLY A 4 3.84 -18.31 -2.37
CA GLY A 4 2.55 -18.10 -3.01
C GLY A 4 2.48 -18.62 -4.44
N VAL A 5 1.26 -18.97 -4.88
CA VAL A 5 0.94 -19.47 -6.23
C VAL A 5 1.58 -18.62 -7.33
N ASP A 6 1.46 -17.29 -7.23
CA ASP A 6 1.91 -16.37 -8.28
C ASP A 6 3.42 -16.47 -8.49
N SER A 7 4.19 -16.51 -7.40
CA SER A 7 5.65 -16.64 -7.47
C SER A 7 6.10 -18.02 -7.96
N SER A 8 5.33 -19.07 -7.66
CA SER A 8 5.58 -20.45 -8.11
C SER A 8 5.33 -20.60 -9.61
N VAL A 9 4.24 -20.01 -10.11
CA VAL A 9 3.92 -20.00 -11.55
C VAL A 9 4.93 -19.13 -12.30
N SER A 10 5.33 -17.98 -11.77
CA SER A 10 6.45 -17.19 -12.33
C SER A 10 7.71 -18.04 -12.45
N ALA A 11 8.13 -18.74 -11.38
CA ALA A 11 9.32 -19.58 -11.41
C ALA A 11 9.20 -20.71 -12.45
N LEU A 12 8.06 -21.38 -12.52
CA LEU A 12 7.76 -22.42 -13.50
C LEU A 12 7.95 -21.92 -14.94
N MET A 13 7.35 -20.77 -15.30
CA MET A 13 7.40 -20.22 -16.66
C MET A 13 8.82 -20.03 -17.18
N TYR A 14 9.74 -19.60 -16.31
CA TYR A 14 11.14 -19.40 -16.66
C TYR A 14 11.97 -20.69 -16.55
N ALA A 15 11.72 -21.54 -15.55
CA ALA A 15 12.43 -22.81 -15.39
C ALA A 15 12.26 -23.74 -16.60
N GLN A 16 11.10 -23.68 -17.29
CA GLN A 16 10.89 -24.43 -18.53
C GLN A 16 11.73 -23.92 -19.72
N LYS A 17 12.14 -22.64 -19.70
CA LYS A 17 12.82 -21.98 -20.84
C LYS A 17 14.31 -21.81 -20.61
N TYR A 18 14.74 -21.70 -19.35
CA TYR A 18 16.11 -21.31 -18.98
C TYR A 18 16.68 -22.23 -17.91
N LYS A 19 17.93 -22.63 -18.08
CA LYS A 19 18.63 -23.56 -17.16
C LYS A 19 19.26 -22.86 -15.95
N ASN A 20 19.35 -21.53 -15.96
CA ASN A 20 20.03 -20.71 -14.96
C ASN A 20 19.06 -20.01 -14.00
N VAL A 21 17.82 -20.51 -13.88
CA VAL A 21 16.82 -19.97 -12.95
C VAL A 21 17.16 -20.39 -11.52
N ARG A 22 16.99 -19.48 -10.57
CA ARG A 22 17.17 -19.71 -9.13
C ARG A 22 16.02 -19.10 -8.35
N GLY A 23 15.50 -19.84 -7.38
CA GLY A 23 14.54 -19.32 -6.40
C GLY A 23 15.24 -18.59 -5.26
N ILE A 24 14.80 -17.37 -4.94
CA ILE A 24 15.30 -16.65 -3.75
C ILE A 24 14.13 -16.37 -2.82
N PHE A 25 14.21 -16.82 -1.57
CA PHE A 25 13.25 -16.52 -0.51
C PHE A 25 13.81 -15.47 0.44
N MET A 26 13.02 -14.44 0.72
CA MET A 26 13.39 -13.35 1.64
C MET A 26 12.68 -13.56 2.98
N ALA A 27 13.45 -13.80 4.04
CA ALA A 27 12.96 -13.85 5.41
C ALA A 27 13.19 -12.49 6.07
N ASN A 28 12.20 -11.60 6.01
CA ASN A 28 12.33 -10.20 6.43
C ASN A 28 11.73 -9.91 7.81
N TRP A 29 11.20 -10.92 8.49
CA TRP A 29 10.58 -10.79 9.79
C TRP A 29 10.68 -12.12 10.54
N SER A 30 11.25 -12.13 11.74
CA SER A 30 11.32 -13.30 12.61
C SER A 30 10.68 -13.01 13.97
N SER A 31 9.96 -14.01 14.51
CA SER A 31 9.36 -13.94 15.85
C SER A 31 10.42 -13.97 16.97
N SER A 32 11.69 -14.22 16.62
CA SER A 32 12.81 -14.37 17.56
C SER A 32 13.52 -13.04 17.85
N ALA A 33 13.43 -12.06 16.94
CA ALA A 33 14.10 -10.77 17.07
C ALA A 33 13.40 -9.83 18.06
N ASP A 34 12.09 -9.96 18.21
CA ASP A 34 11.28 -8.98 18.95
C ASP A 34 11.10 -9.31 20.43
N GLY A 35 11.55 -10.46 20.93
CA GLY A 35 11.36 -10.90 22.32
C GLY A 35 9.88 -11.09 22.75
N HIS A 36 8.94 -10.68 21.92
CA HIS A 36 7.51 -10.83 22.04
C HIS A 36 7.07 -12.06 21.25
N VAL A 37 6.23 -12.91 21.86
CA VAL A 37 5.57 -14.03 21.17
C VAL A 37 4.54 -13.44 20.21
N GLY A 38 5.03 -12.95 19.07
CA GLY A 38 4.29 -12.05 18.19
C GLY A 38 3.10 -12.69 17.49
N ALA A 39 2.14 -11.82 17.18
CA ALA A 39 0.91 -12.01 16.41
C ALA A 39 1.00 -12.86 15.13
N SER A 40 2.19 -13.10 14.56
CA SER A 40 2.37 -13.88 13.32
C SER A 40 2.26 -15.39 13.50
N CYS A 41 2.18 -15.87 14.73
CA CYS A 41 1.99 -17.27 15.07
C CYS A 41 0.51 -17.55 15.32
N SER A 42 -0.15 -18.34 14.47
CA SER A 42 -1.44 -18.95 14.83
C SER A 42 -1.20 -19.86 16.03
N ARG A 43 -1.69 -19.48 17.22
CA ARG A 43 -1.96 -20.43 18.30
C ARG A 43 -3.19 -21.24 17.91
N ASP A 44 -3.06 -22.15 16.95
CA ASP A 44 -4.17 -23.04 16.58
C ASP A 44 -3.66 -24.41 16.16
N ASP A 45 -3.28 -25.18 17.16
CA ASP A 45 -3.67 -26.58 17.32
C ASP A 45 -3.59 -26.87 18.82
N GLY A 46 -4.57 -27.56 19.39
CA GLY A 46 -4.68 -27.86 20.82
C GLY A 46 -3.55 -28.73 21.40
N SER A 47 -2.42 -28.83 20.71
CA SER A 47 -1.21 -29.51 21.14
C SER A 47 -0.42 -28.62 22.11
N LYS A 48 -0.74 -28.75 23.41
CA LYS A 48 0.15 -28.32 24.49
C LYS A 48 1.52 -29.00 24.28
N GLY A 49 2.50 -28.21 23.85
CA GLY A 49 3.91 -28.58 23.83
C GLY A 49 4.38 -29.21 22.52
N LYS A 50 4.69 -28.38 21.52
CA LYS A 50 5.77 -28.56 20.54
C LYS A 50 5.91 -27.26 19.74
N ASN A 51 7.16 -26.86 19.50
CA ASN A 51 7.59 -25.59 18.89
C ASN A 51 6.62 -25.08 17.80
N ALA A 52 5.99 -23.94 18.02
CA ALA A 52 5.30 -23.22 16.95
C ALA A 52 6.35 -22.85 15.90
N SER A 53 6.37 -23.52 14.75
CA SER A 53 7.26 -23.13 13.66
C SER A 53 6.84 -21.73 13.21
N CYS A 54 7.78 -20.80 13.15
CA CYS A 54 7.53 -19.46 12.63
C CYS A 54 6.95 -19.57 11.21
N THR A 55 5.97 -18.72 10.86
CA THR A 55 5.34 -18.69 9.54
C THR A 55 6.37 -18.62 8.40
N ALA A 56 7.48 -17.91 8.61
CA ALA A 56 8.59 -17.81 7.66
C ALA A 56 9.32 -19.13 7.40
N ASP A 57 9.44 -20.02 8.39
CA ASP A 57 10.09 -21.32 8.22
C ASP A 57 9.21 -22.27 7.43
N ARG A 58 7.90 -22.27 7.70
CA ARG A 58 6.93 -23.03 6.88
C ARG A 58 6.91 -22.54 5.43
N ASP A 59 6.90 -21.22 5.23
CA ASP A 59 6.96 -20.64 3.89
C ASP A 59 8.27 -20.98 3.17
N TRP A 60 9.38 -21.08 3.90
CA TRP A 60 10.66 -21.54 3.36
C TRP A 60 10.61 -23.00 2.91
N ASP A 61 10.09 -23.91 3.76
CA ASP A 61 9.94 -25.33 3.42
C ASP A 61 9.11 -25.52 2.14
N GLU A 62 8.02 -24.75 1.98
CA GLU A 62 7.18 -24.77 0.78
C GLU A 62 7.91 -24.24 -0.46
N VAL A 63 8.76 -23.22 -0.31
CA VAL A 63 9.61 -22.74 -1.41
C VAL A 63 10.62 -23.79 -1.81
N GLN A 64 11.24 -24.49 -0.85
CA GLN A 64 12.18 -25.58 -1.14
C GLN A 64 11.49 -26.71 -1.89
N ALA A 65 10.31 -27.13 -1.43
CA ALA A 65 9.51 -28.16 -2.10
C ALA A 65 9.13 -27.76 -3.53
N THR A 66 8.72 -26.50 -3.73
CA THR A 66 8.41 -25.96 -5.07
C THR A 66 9.65 -25.95 -5.96
N CYS A 67 10.79 -25.49 -5.46
CA CYS A 67 12.04 -25.44 -6.23
C CYS A 67 12.55 -26.84 -6.59
N GLN A 68 12.42 -27.80 -5.68
CA GLN A 68 12.72 -29.21 -5.93
C GLN A 68 11.84 -29.77 -7.05
N GLN A 69 10.53 -29.51 -7.01
CA GLN A 69 9.60 -29.92 -8.07
C GLN A 69 9.98 -29.33 -9.44
N LEU A 70 10.43 -28.07 -9.45
CA LEU A 70 10.84 -27.36 -10.67
C LEU A 70 12.27 -27.69 -11.13
N GLY A 71 13.05 -28.43 -10.35
CA GLY A 71 14.44 -28.75 -10.66
C GLY A 71 15.37 -27.53 -10.65
N ILE A 72 15.08 -26.51 -9.84
CA ILE A 72 15.89 -25.28 -9.73
C ILE A 72 16.52 -25.16 -8.34
N PRO A 73 17.73 -24.58 -8.21
CA PRO A 73 18.30 -24.27 -6.91
C PRO A 73 17.49 -23.16 -6.22
N CYS A 74 17.50 -23.17 -4.89
CA CYS A 74 16.95 -22.08 -4.09
C CYS A 74 17.90 -21.63 -2.98
N GLU A 75 17.76 -20.38 -2.55
CA GLU A 75 18.48 -19.80 -1.42
C GLU A 75 17.55 -18.97 -0.54
N ARG A 76 17.88 -18.90 0.75
CA ARG A 76 17.22 -18.07 1.76
C ARG A 76 18.14 -16.90 2.09
N VAL A 77 17.61 -15.69 1.99
CA VAL A 77 18.27 -14.45 2.39
C VAL A 77 17.43 -13.75 3.45
N SER A 78 18.08 -12.98 4.32
CA SER A 78 17.39 -12.14 5.31
C SER A 78 17.72 -10.68 5.06
N PHE A 79 16.68 -9.85 5.05
CA PHE A 79 16.76 -8.39 5.07
C PHE A 79 15.96 -7.85 6.26
N GLU A 80 15.89 -8.60 7.36
CA GLU A 80 15.09 -8.26 8.53
C GLU A 80 15.53 -6.94 9.17
N LYS A 81 16.85 -6.72 9.28
CA LYS A 81 17.40 -5.48 9.81
C LYS A 81 17.03 -4.28 8.92
N GLU A 82 17.20 -4.42 7.62
CA GLU A 82 16.86 -3.37 6.66
C GLU A 82 15.34 -3.14 6.61
N TYR A 83 14.53 -4.19 6.72
CA TYR A 83 13.08 -4.07 6.82
C TYR A 83 12.67 -3.27 8.06
N TRP A 84 13.28 -3.56 9.20
CA TRP A 84 13.03 -2.83 10.44
C TRP A 84 13.32 -1.33 10.27
N ILE A 85 14.52 -1.00 9.81
CA ILE A 85 15.02 0.38 9.72
C ILE A 85 14.35 1.17 8.60
N ASP A 86 14.19 0.58 7.41
CA ASP A 86 13.77 1.32 6.20
C ASP A 86 12.25 1.27 5.97
N VAL A 87 11.51 0.39 6.65
CA VAL A 87 10.07 0.19 6.45
C VAL A 87 9.29 0.28 7.76
N PHE A 88 9.65 -0.52 8.76
CA PHE A 88 8.84 -0.66 9.97
C PHE A 88 8.91 0.56 10.89
N GLU A 89 10.11 1.00 11.25
CA GLU A 89 10.32 2.17 12.11
C GLU A 89 9.76 3.47 11.48
N PRO A 90 9.99 3.78 10.18
CA PRO A 90 9.34 4.91 9.52
C PRO A 90 7.81 4.82 9.51
N MET A 91 7.25 3.63 9.37
CA MET A 91 5.80 3.42 9.46
C MET A 91 5.28 3.75 10.87
N LEU A 92 5.99 3.33 11.92
CA LEU A 92 5.63 3.66 13.31
C LEU A 92 5.67 5.17 13.57
N ASP A 93 6.69 5.89 13.10
CA ASP A 93 6.77 7.36 13.19
C ASP A 93 5.54 8.05 12.56
N LEU A 94 5.16 7.61 11.35
CA LEU A 94 3.98 8.16 10.66
C LEU A 94 2.69 7.89 11.45
N TYR A 95 2.52 6.72 12.05
CA TYR A 95 1.37 6.43 12.92
C TYR A 95 1.38 7.28 14.20
N GLN A 96 2.54 7.49 14.81
CA GLN A 96 2.69 8.33 16.00
C GLN A 96 2.32 9.79 15.71
N ARG A 97 2.61 10.26 14.48
CA ARG A 97 2.19 11.57 13.96
C ARG A 97 0.73 11.62 13.51
N GLY A 98 -0.04 10.56 13.74
CA GLY A 98 -1.46 10.47 13.40
C GLY A 98 -1.75 10.23 11.91
N LEU A 99 -0.75 9.92 11.09
CA LEU A 99 -0.94 9.59 9.68
C LEU A 99 -1.38 8.12 9.51
N THR A 100 -1.71 7.71 8.29
CA THR A 100 -2.03 6.33 7.94
C THR A 100 -1.15 5.89 6.77
N PRO A 101 0.08 5.38 7.03
CA PRO A 101 1.01 4.95 5.98
C PRO A 101 0.59 3.66 5.26
N ASN A 102 1.24 3.40 4.13
CA ASN A 102 1.18 2.12 3.42
C ASN A 102 2.55 1.43 3.41
N PRO A 103 2.84 0.52 4.36
CA PRO A 103 4.17 -0.10 4.48
C PRO A 103 4.52 -1.04 3.31
N ASP A 104 3.53 -1.51 2.53
CA ASP A 104 3.80 -2.37 1.37
C ASP A 104 4.51 -1.59 0.25
N VAL A 105 4.22 -0.29 0.11
CA VAL A 105 4.92 0.59 -0.85
C VAL A 105 6.40 0.73 -0.46
N GLY A 106 6.67 0.95 0.83
CA GLY A 106 8.02 0.97 1.40
C GLY A 106 8.76 -0.36 1.25
N CYS A 107 8.10 -1.49 1.55
CA CYS A 107 8.65 -2.84 1.39
C CYS A 107 9.05 -3.12 -0.07
N ASN A 108 8.23 -2.72 -1.05
CA ASN A 108 8.60 -2.85 -2.45
C ASN A 108 9.82 -1.98 -2.79
N ARG A 109 9.79 -0.69 -2.43
CA ARG A 109 10.86 0.26 -2.73
C ARG A 109 12.20 -0.13 -2.12
N TYR A 110 12.24 -0.40 -0.81
CA TYR A 110 13.49 -0.54 -0.07
C TYR A 110 13.99 -1.98 0.00
N ILE A 111 13.08 -2.96 0.06
CA ILE A 111 13.47 -4.35 0.31
C ILE A 111 13.43 -5.17 -0.98
N LYS A 112 12.24 -5.35 -1.58
CA LYS A 112 12.06 -6.22 -2.75
C LYS A 112 12.78 -5.70 -4.01
N PHE A 113 12.83 -4.39 -4.20
CA PHE A 113 13.50 -3.74 -5.33
C PHE A 113 14.65 -2.81 -4.92
N GLY A 114 15.02 -2.81 -3.63
CA GLY A 114 16.21 -2.14 -3.11
C GLY A 114 17.25 -3.19 -2.70
N LYS A 115 17.19 -3.66 -1.45
CA LYS A 115 18.16 -4.63 -0.89
C LYS A 115 18.30 -5.92 -1.67
N MET A 116 17.21 -6.44 -2.25
CA MET A 116 17.29 -7.58 -3.14
C MET A 116 18.10 -7.27 -4.41
N ILE A 117 17.96 -6.08 -4.98
CA ILE A 117 18.76 -5.66 -6.15
C ILE A 117 20.24 -5.50 -5.76
N GLU A 118 20.52 -4.83 -4.64
CA GLU A 118 21.90 -4.71 -4.10
C GLU A 118 22.54 -6.09 -3.86
N HIS A 119 21.76 -7.05 -3.36
CA HIS A 119 22.19 -8.43 -3.21
C HIS A 119 22.50 -9.08 -4.57
N LEU A 120 21.62 -8.92 -5.56
CA LEU A 120 21.86 -9.46 -6.90
C LEU A 120 23.11 -8.87 -7.54
N GLU A 121 23.31 -7.56 -7.43
CA GLU A 121 24.50 -6.87 -7.94
C GLU A 121 25.77 -7.42 -7.27
N ARG A 122 25.78 -7.55 -5.95
CA ARG A 122 26.95 -8.03 -5.20
C ARG A 122 27.35 -9.46 -5.54
N TYR A 123 26.38 -10.36 -5.68
CA TYR A 123 26.66 -11.80 -5.79
C TYR A 123 26.59 -12.34 -7.22
N TYR A 124 25.81 -11.71 -8.09
CA TYR A 124 25.52 -12.23 -9.43
C TYR A 124 25.99 -11.33 -10.58
N ASP A 125 26.29 -10.05 -10.35
CA ASP A 125 26.83 -9.15 -11.37
C ASP A 125 28.35 -9.30 -11.55
N ARG A 126 28.77 -10.51 -11.92
CA ARG A 126 30.17 -10.89 -12.19
C ARG A 126 30.43 -11.08 -13.68
N GLY A 127 29.95 -10.14 -14.50
CA GLY A 127 30.00 -10.22 -15.97
C GLY A 127 28.81 -10.94 -16.60
N ASN A 128 27.86 -11.44 -15.80
CA ASN A 128 26.60 -12.02 -16.26
C ASN A 128 25.45 -11.04 -16.03
N LYS A 129 24.56 -10.92 -17.03
CA LYS A 129 23.30 -10.19 -16.83
C LYS A 129 22.37 -11.03 -15.98
N TRP A 130 21.74 -10.39 -14.99
CA TRP A 130 20.69 -10.97 -14.17
C TRP A 130 19.37 -10.20 -14.38
N TRP A 131 18.27 -10.88 -14.12
CA TRP A 131 16.92 -10.33 -14.06
C TRP A 131 16.20 -10.84 -12.82
N LEU A 132 15.48 -9.96 -12.14
CA LEU A 132 14.63 -10.30 -11.01
C LEU A 132 13.21 -10.57 -11.50
N VAL A 133 12.75 -11.81 -11.36
CA VAL A 133 11.37 -12.19 -11.64
C VAL A 133 10.56 -12.21 -10.35
N THR A 134 9.40 -11.55 -10.35
CA THR A 134 8.49 -11.59 -9.19
C THR A 134 7.09 -12.04 -9.59
N GLY A 135 6.24 -12.31 -8.60
CA GLY A 135 4.83 -12.67 -8.80
C GLY A 135 3.89 -11.47 -8.85
N HIS A 136 4.39 -10.23 -9.00
CA HIS A 136 3.53 -9.06 -8.98
C HIS A 136 2.70 -8.92 -10.26
N TYR A 137 1.45 -8.52 -10.11
CA TYR A 137 0.53 -8.17 -11.18
C TYR A 137 0.73 -6.70 -11.56
N ALA A 138 1.73 -6.44 -12.38
CA ALA A 138 1.92 -5.20 -13.11
C ALA A 138 2.73 -5.52 -14.38
N LYS A 139 2.84 -4.60 -15.32
CA LYS A 139 3.63 -4.79 -16.54
C LYS A 139 4.80 -3.82 -16.54
N ILE A 140 5.94 -4.26 -17.03
CA ILE A 140 7.03 -3.36 -17.41
C ILE A 140 7.16 -3.48 -18.92
N LEU A 141 6.88 -2.39 -19.61
CA LEU A 141 6.98 -2.31 -21.07
C LEU A 141 8.12 -1.37 -21.44
N ARG A 142 8.79 -1.68 -22.54
CA ARG A 142 9.83 -0.79 -23.08
C ARG A 142 9.18 0.13 -24.10
N ASN A 143 9.40 1.43 -23.96
CA ASN A 143 9.04 2.39 -24.98
C ASN A 143 9.99 2.21 -26.18
N ASP A 144 9.44 1.96 -27.36
CA ASP A 144 10.25 1.67 -28.56
C ASP A 144 10.99 2.91 -29.09
N GLU A 145 10.46 4.11 -28.85
CA GLU A 145 11.06 5.37 -29.29
C GLU A 145 12.20 5.82 -28.37
N THR A 146 11.98 5.82 -27.06
CA THR A 146 12.97 6.29 -26.07
C THR A 146 13.88 5.16 -25.56
N GLY A 147 13.47 3.91 -25.75
CA GLY A 147 14.15 2.74 -25.20
C GLY A 147 13.98 2.56 -23.69
N GLU A 148 13.18 3.41 -23.03
CA GLU A 148 12.99 3.44 -21.59
C GLU A 148 12.02 2.37 -21.10
N SER A 149 12.32 1.71 -19.99
CA SER A 149 11.38 0.81 -19.30
C SER A 149 10.39 1.62 -18.47
N GLN A 150 9.11 1.34 -18.63
CA GLN A 150 8.00 2.06 -18.01
C GLN A 150 7.09 1.06 -17.27
N LEU A 151 6.58 1.46 -16.11
CA LEU A 151 5.67 0.66 -15.30
C LEU A 151 4.22 0.90 -15.75
N PHE A 152 3.47 -0.18 -15.93
CA PHE A 152 2.08 -0.18 -16.34
C PHE A 152 1.24 -1.05 -15.41
N ARG A 153 -0.05 -0.73 -15.34
CA ARG A 153 -1.07 -1.58 -14.72
C ARG A 153 -1.10 -2.98 -15.34
N ALA A 154 -1.48 -3.98 -14.56
CA ALA A 154 -1.75 -5.33 -15.08
C ALA A 154 -3.02 -5.39 -15.94
N ASP A 155 -3.09 -6.39 -16.83
CA ASP A 155 -4.29 -6.69 -17.61
C ASP A 155 -5.46 -7.08 -16.70
N TYR A 156 -5.19 -7.83 -15.63
CA TYR A 156 -6.19 -8.22 -14.64
C TYR A 156 -6.34 -7.18 -13.52
N ARG A 157 -7.18 -6.18 -13.75
CA ARG A 157 -7.39 -5.02 -12.85
C ARG A 157 -7.73 -5.36 -11.41
N GLN A 158 -8.48 -6.44 -11.16
CA GLN A 158 -8.86 -6.84 -9.81
C GLN A 158 -7.69 -7.32 -8.94
N LYS A 159 -6.52 -7.52 -9.54
CA LYS A 159 -5.27 -7.82 -8.84
C LYS A 159 -4.14 -6.87 -9.20
N ASP A 160 -4.42 -5.76 -9.88
CA ASP A 160 -3.38 -4.80 -10.26
C ASP A 160 -2.61 -4.31 -9.03
N GLN A 161 -1.29 -4.45 -9.09
CA GLN A 161 -0.34 -4.12 -8.03
C GLN A 161 0.59 -2.97 -8.43
N SER A 162 0.35 -2.33 -9.58
CA SER A 162 1.13 -1.17 -10.03
C SER A 162 1.16 -0.03 -8.98
N TYR A 163 0.06 0.15 -8.23
CA TYR A 163 -0.02 1.06 -7.09
C TYR A 163 1.08 0.80 -6.04
N TYR A 164 1.32 -0.46 -5.66
CA TYR A 164 2.34 -0.79 -4.66
C TYR A 164 3.77 -0.67 -5.20
N LEU A 165 3.91 -0.70 -6.53
CA LEU A 165 5.18 -0.58 -7.23
C LEU A 165 5.48 0.86 -7.65
N SER A 166 4.59 1.82 -7.39
CA SER A 166 4.73 3.20 -7.90
C SER A 166 5.94 3.95 -7.35
N GLN A 167 6.55 3.47 -6.27
CA GLN A 167 7.73 4.08 -5.66
C GLN A 167 9.05 3.36 -5.98
N ILE A 168 9.04 2.28 -6.78
CA ILE A 168 10.30 1.62 -7.15
C ILE A 168 11.15 2.53 -8.03
N ARG A 169 12.47 2.40 -7.93
CA ARG A 169 13.39 3.27 -8.68
C ARG A 169 13.34 2.95 -10.18
N LYS A 170 13.27 3.97 -11.04
CA LYS A 170 13.40 3.85 -12.50
C LYS A 170 14.52 2.89 -12.93
N SER A 171 15.69 3.01 -12.29
CA SER A 171 16.88 2.22 -12.62
C SER A 171 16.67 0.70 -12.54
N VAL A 172 15.74 0.23 -11.70
CA VAL A 172 15.48 -1.20 -11.53
C VAL A 172 14.55 -1.77 -12.60
N LEU A 173 13.73 -0.94 -13.27
CA LEU A 173 12.70 -1.40 -14.20
C LEU A 173 13.28 -2.27 -15.32
N SER A 174 14.46 -1.90 -15.84
CA SER A 174 15.17 -2.63 -16.91
C SER A 174 15.64 -4.04 -16.52
N ARG A 175 15.69 -4.34 -15.22
CA ARG A 175 16.17 -5.61 -14.64
C ARG A 175 15.03 -6.46 -14.06
N VAL A 176 13.78 -6.00 -14.11
CA VAL A 176 12.64 -6.66 -13.47
C VAL A 176 11.71 -7.26 -14.51
N LEU A 177 11.24 -8.48 -14.25
CA LEU A 177 10.25 -9.18 -15.06
C LEU A 177 9.01 -9.50 -14.23
N LEU A 178 7.84 -9.11 -14.73
CA LEU A 178 6.54 -9.23 -14.06
C LEU A 178 5.57 -10.07 -14.92
N PRO A 179 5.78 -11.39 -15.06
CA PRO A 179 4.99 -12.21 -15.97
C PRO A 179 3.49 -12.22 -15.62
N MET A 180 3.15 -12.10 -14.33
CA MET A 180 1.74 -12.12 -13.88
C MET A 180 0.93 -10.91 -14.38
N GLY A 181 1.58 -9.83 -14.82
CA GLY A 181 0.91 -8.68 -15.41
C GLY A 181 0.11 -8.97 -16.67
N HIS A 182 0.37 -10.10 -17.33
CA HIS A 182 -0.24 -10.54 -18.59
C HIS A 182 -1.29 -11.66 -18.42
N TYR A 183 -1.59 -12.05 -17.18
CA TYR A 183 -2.50 -13.15 -16.90
C TYR A 183 -3.58 -12.73 -15.92
N THR A 184 -4.74 -13.35 -16.06
CA THR A 184 -5.77 -13.30 -15.02
C THR A 184 -5.43 -14.24 -13.88
N LYS A 185 -5.88 -13.91 -12.66
CA LYS A 185 -5.68 -14.78 -11.50
C LYS A 185 -6.24 -16.21 -11.69
N PRO A 186 -7.42 -16.40 -12.32
CA PRO A 186 -7.92 -17.74 -12.65
C PRO A 186 -6.99 -18.52 -13.59
N GLU A 187 -6.40 -17.88 -14.60
CA GLU A 187 -5.44 -18.54 -15.50
C GLU A 187 -4.19 -18.98 -14.74
N VAL A 188 -3.65 -18.12 -13.87
CA VAL A 188 -2.48 -18.46 -13.02
C VAL A 188 -2.79 -19.66 -12.13
N ARG A 189 -3.97 -19.71 -11.49
CA ARG A 189 -4.41 -20.88 -10.69
C ARG A 189 -4.56 -22.14 -11.55
N LYS A 190 -5.12 -22.02 -12.76
CA LYS A 190 -5.24 -23.14 -13.70
C LYS A 190 -3.86 -23.69 -14.11
N ILE A 191 -2.89 -22.81 -14.38
CA ILE A 191 -1.50 -23.22 -14.66
C ILE A 191 -0.94 -23.99 -13.46
N ALA A 192 -1.05 -23.44 -12.25
CA ALA A 192 -0.57 -24.11 -11.04
C ALA A 192 -1.19 -25.50 -10.82
N GLN A 193 -2.50 -25.63 -11.05
CA GLN A 193 -3.20 -26.91 -10.97
C GLN A 193 -2.75 -27.91 -12.04
N SER A 194 -2.62 -27.48 -13.29
CA SER A 194 -2.23 -28.35 -14.40
C SER A 194 -0.82 -28.94 -14.25
N TYR A 195 0.09 -28.21 -13.61
CA TYR A 195 1.44 -28.68 -13.29
C TYR A 195 1.54 -29.36 -11.93
N GLY A 196 0.42 -29.45 -11.20
CA GLY A 196 0.39 -30.05 -9.87
C GLY A 196 1.34 -29.36 -8.89
N LEU A 197 1.49 -28.03 -8.96
CA LEU A 197 2.40 -27.29 -8.07
C LEU A 197 2.01 -27.48 -6.60
N VAL A 198 3.00 -27.61 -5.71
CA VAL A 198 2.77 -27.71 -4.25
C VAL A 198 1.85 -26.59 -3.73
N THR A 199 1.98 -25.40 -4.30
CA THR A 199 1.25 -24.19 -3.86
C THR A 199 -0.13 -24.04 -4.49
N LYS A 200 -0.58 -24.92 -5.41
CA LYS A 200 -1.78 -24.73 -6.26
C LYS A 200 -3.07 -24.39 -5.52
N ASP A 201 -3.25 -24.94 -4.32
CA ASP A 201 -4.45 -24.76 -3.49
C ASP A 201 -4.29 -23.67 -2.43
N LYS A 202 -3.12 -23.00 -2.37
CA LYS A 202 -2.84 -21.98 -1.36
C LYS A 202 -3.75 -20.76 -1.58
N PRO A 203 -4.38 -20.22 -0.51
CA PRO A 203 -5.07 -18.95 -0.59
C PRO A 203 -4.10 -17.81 -0.86
N ASP A 204 -4.60 -16.70 -1.40
CA ASP A 204 -3.80 -15.50 -1.56
C ASP A 204 -3.51 -14.89 -0.19
N SER A 205 -2.28 -14.43 0.02
CA SER A 205 -1.92 -13.68 1.23
C SER A 205 -2.84 -12.45 1.37
N GLN A 206 -3.39 -12.27 2.57
CA GLN A 206 -4.17 -11.11 2.96
C GLN A 206 -3.39 -10.37 4.04
N GLY A 207 -3.55 -9.04 4.12
CA GLY A 207 -2.90 -8.22 5.14
C GLY A 207 -1.40 -8.00 4.92
N LEU A 208 -0.77 -7.39 5.93
CA LEU A 208 0.65 -7.06 5.92
C LEU A 208 1.50 -8.30 6.19
N CYS A 209 2.71 -8.37 5.60
CA CYS A 209 3.53 -9.58 5.68
C CYS A 209 3.98 -9.96 7.10
N PHE A 210 3.99 -9.01 8.04
CA PHE A 210 4.45 -9.19 9.42
C PHE A 210 3.29 -9.27 10.43
N VAL A 211 2.06 -8.97 10.02
CA VAL A 211 0.88 -9.03 10.90
C VAL A 211 -0.10 -10.07 10.40
N SER A 212 -0.44 -11.01 11.27
CA SER A 212 -1.48 -11.99 11.02
C SER A 212 -2.83 -11.31 10.75
N PRO A 213 -3.56 -11.68 9.69
CA PRO A 213 -4.89 -11.15 9.39
C PRO A 213 -5.91 -11.30 10.53
N GLN A 214 -5.65 -12.24 11.45
CA GLN A 214 -6.49 -12.53 12.61
C GLN A 214 -6.30 -11.52 13.75
N VAL A 215 -5.23 -10.72 13.72
CA VAL A 215 -4.93 -9.71 14.74
C VAL A 215 -5.38 -8.34 14.26
N LYS A 216 -6.06 -7.60 15.14
CA LYS A 216 -6.42 -6.20 14.85
C LYS A 216 -5.13 -5.39 14.78
N PHE A 217 -4.93 -4.72 13.65
CA PHE A 217 -3.70 -3.98 13.42
C PHE A 217 -3.42 -2.90 14.48
N GLY A 218 -4.45 -2.27 15.04
CA GLY A 218 -4.29 -1.32 16.15
C GLY A 218 -3.72 -1.96 17.43
N ASP A 219 -4.10 -3.20 17.74
CA ASP A 219 -3.56 -3.91 18.90
C ASP A 219 -2.09 -4.30 18.67
N PHE A 220 -1.72 -4.64 17.44
CA PHE A 220 -0.33 -4.85 17.06
C PHE A 220 0.51 -3.57 17.21
N LEU A 221 -0.01 -2.41 16.81
CA LEU A 221 0.70 -1.13 17.00
C LEU A 221 0.91 -0.77 18.48
N ASP A 222 -0.02 -1.16 19.36
CA ASP A 222 0.10 -0.92 20.81
C ASP A 222 1.26 -1.69 21.46
N GLU A 223 1.85 -2.69 20.79
CA GLU A 223 3.05 -3.38 21.25
C GLU A 223 4.33 -2.55 21.04
N TYR A 224 4.30 -1.59 20.11
CA TYR A 224 5.48 -0.79 19.72
C TYR A 224 5.33 0.71 20.01
N LEU A 225 4.10 1.21 20.13
CA LEU A 225 3.81 2.62 20.39
C LEU A 225 3.35 2.84 21.82
N GLU A 226 3.93 3.84 22.49
CA GLU A 226 3.49 4.23 23.83
C GLU A 226 2.06 4.77 23.79
N PRO A 227 1.14 4.31 24.66
CA PRO A 227 -0.24 4.78 24.68
C PRO A 227 -0.32 6.31 24.84
N ASN A 228 -1.05 6.96 23.93
CA ASN A 228 -1.28 8.41 23.94
C ASN A 228 -2.79 8.71 23.89
N PRO A 229 -3.52 8.52 25.01
CA PRO A 229 -4.97 8.61 25.01
C PRO A 229 -5.47 10.04 24.83
N GLY A 230 -6.54 10.19 24.06
CA GLY A 230 -7.14 11.46 23.70
C GLY A 230 -8.65 11.37 23.52
N ASN A 231 -9.31 12.48 23.22
CA ASN A 231 -10.78 12.53 23.14
C ASN A 231 -11.27 12.08 21.76
N ILE A 232 -12.46 11.47 21.73
CA ILE A 232 -13.25 11.31 20.51
C ILE A 232 -14.36 12.34 20.55
N VAL A 233 -14.37 13.25 19.58
CA VAL A 233 -15.27 14.42 19.55
C VAL A 233 -16.09 14.46 18.26
N ASP A 234 -17.30 14.99 18.31
CA ASP A 234 -18.02 15.35 17.08
C ASP A 234 -17.59 16.74 16.56
N LYS A 235 -18.17 17.16 15.44
CA LYS A 235 -17.90 18.47 14.81
C LYS A 235 -18.24 19.67 15.71
N ASP A 236 -19.13 19.49 16.68
CA ASP A 236 -19.53 20.54 17.61
C ASP A 236 -18.61 20.58 18.85
N GLY A 237 -17.59 19.69 18.90
CA GLY A 237 -16.64 19.58 20.00
C GLY A 237 -17.18 18.79 21.20
N LYS A 238 -18.34 18.14 21.08
CA LYS A 238 -18.88 17.31 22.15
C LYS A 238 -18.08 16.01 22.26
N ILE A 239 -17.65 15.69 23.47
CA ILE A 239 -16.89 14.48 23.76
C ILE A 239 -17.83 13.27 23.85
N TRP A 240 -17.50 12.21 23.10
CA TRP A 240 -18.23 10.95 23.04
C TRP A 240 -17.47 9.78 23.67
N GLY A 241 -16.15 9.89 23.79
CA GLY A 241 -15.33 8.83 24.36
C GLY A 241 -13.85 9.18 24.33
N ARG A 242 -13.01 8.15 24.49
CA ARG A 242 -11.55 8.28 24.41
C ARG A 242 -10.96 7.21 23.49
N HIS A 243 -9.87 7.55 22.82
CA HIS A 243 -9.04 6.60 22.09
C HIS A 243 -7.77 6.27 22.87
N ARG A 244 -7.05 5.20 22.48
CA ARG A 244 -5.75 4.83 23.07
C ARG A 244 -4.55 5.47 22.37
N GLY A 245 -4.78 6.03 21.18
CA GLY A 245 -3.79 6.70 20.34
C GLY A 245 -4.42 7.04 18.99
N LEU A 246 -3.89 8.04 18.29
CA LEU A 246 -4.45 8.49 17.01
C LEU A 246 -4.35 7.43 15.91
N TRP A 247 -3.47 6.44 16.04
CA TRP A 247 -3.34 5.30 15.12
C TRP A 247 -4.53 4.32 15.17
N HIS A 248 -5.37 4.39 16.21
CA HIS A 248 -6.61 3.60 16.29
C HIS A 248 -7.73 4.12 15.37
N GLY A 249 -7.51 5.27 14.75
CA GLY A 249 -8.45 5.89 13.82
C GLY A 249 -7.87 6.06 12.43
N THR A 250 -8.66 5.75 11.40
CA THR A 250 -8.36 6.11 10.01
C THR A 250 -9.55 6.86 9.43
N ILE A 251 -9.31 7.86 8.58
CA ILE A 251 -10.39 8.63 7.95
C ILE A 251 -11.32 7.68 7.17
N GLY A 252 -12.62 7.76 7.43
CA GLY A 252 -13.66 6.90 6.88
C GLY A 252 -13.88 5.58 7.63
N GLN A 253 -13.06 5.26 8.65
CA GLN A 253 -13.27 4.09 9.50
C GLN A 253 -14.46 4.29 10.44
N ARG A 254 -15.23 3.23 10.70
CA ARG A 254 -16.33 3.27 11.67
C ARG A 254 -15.82 3.58 13.06
N CYS A 255 -16.45 4.56 13.72
CA CYS A 255 -16.15 4.87 15.11
C CYS A 255 -16.57 3.71 16.01
N GLY A 256 -15.71 3.36 16.98
CA GLY A 256 -15.98 2.32 17.97
C GLY A 256 -16.86 2.76 19.15
N VAL A 257 -17.27 4.03 19.21
CA VAL A 257 -18.08 4.58 20.31
C VAL A 257 -19.56 4.27 20.11
N SER A 258 -20.25 3.95 21.20
CA SER A 258 -21.70 3.73 21.22
C SER A 258 -22.47 5.06 21.12
N MET A 259 -23.11 5.29 19.98
CA MET A 259 -23.94 6.47 19.74
C MET A 259 -25.41 6.20 20.11
N PRO A 260 -26.16 7.16 20.71
CA PRO A 260 -27.55 6.96 21.14
C PRO A 260 -28.51 6.90 19.95
N GLN A 261 -28.67 5.70 19.38
CA GLN A 261 -29.45 5.47 18.14
C GLN A 261 -30.95 5.74 18.26
N GLY A 262 -31.49 5.89 19.48
CA GLY A 262 -32.89 6.24 19.72
C GLY A 262 -33.21 7.73 19.56
N ASP A 263 -32.18 8.58 19.46
CA ASP A 263 -32.32 10.01 19.17
C ASP A 263 -32.01 10.23 17.69
N ASP A 264 -32.98 10.77 16.94
CA ASP A 264 -32.86 10.98 15.49
C ASP A 264 -31.67 11.87 15.11
N ARG A 265 -31.16 12.70 16.03
CA ARG A 265 -29.95 13.52 15.81
C ARG A 265 -28.69 12.66 15.63
N TYR A 266 -28.59 11.55 16.38
CA TYR A 266 -27.39 10.71 16.45
C TYR A 266 -27.56 9.35 15.77
N LYS A 267 -28.76 9.06 15.27
CA LYS A 267 -29.06 7.86 14.50
C LYS A 267 -28.21 7.79 13.23
N GLY A 268 -27.66 6.61 12.95
CA GLY A 268 -26.88 6.34 11.74
C GLY A 268 -25.46 5.84 12.02
N VAL A 269 -24.68 5.73 10.95
CA VAL A 269 -23.28 5.27 11.02
C VAL A 269 -22.36 6.46 11.22
N TRP A 270 -21.58 6.44 12.28
CA TRP A 270 -20.56 7.45 12.58
C TRP A 270 -19.18 6.93 12.20
N LEU A 271 -18.42 7.77 11.50
CA LEU A 271 -17.09 7.46 11.02
C LEU A 271 -16.12 8.54 11.48
N ILE A 272 -14.84 8.20 11.52
CA ILE A 272 -13.76 9.14 11.81
C ILE A 272 -13.56 10.02 10.58
N CYS A 273 -13.78 11.34 10.70
CA CYS A 273 -13.65 12.29 9.60
C CYS A 273 -12.41 13.17 9.69
N GLY A 274 -11.74 13.19 10.84
CA GLY A 274 -10.54 14.00 11.04
C GLY A 274 -9.71 13.54 12.24
N LYS A 275 -8.50 14.07 12.30
CA LYS A 275 -7.61 13.96 13.46
C LYS A 275 -7.08 15.34 13.77
N ASN A 276 -7.21 15.76 15.03
CA ASN A 276 -6.57 16.97 15.51
C ASN A 276 -5.31 16.54 16.28
N ILE A 277 -4.14 16.74 15.66
CA ILE A 277 -2.86 16.31 16.24
C ILE A 277 -2.53 17.14 17.48
N GLU A 278 -2.68 18.46 17.39
CA GLU A 278 -2.39 19.39 18.50
C GLU A 278 -3.21 19.12 19.76
N LYS A 279 -4.51 18.83 19.59
CA LYS A 279 -5.43 18.52 20.71
C LYS A 279 -5.45 17.05 21.09
N ASN A 280 -4.77 16.19 20.32
CA ASN A 280 -4.86 14.74 20.42
C ASN A 280 -6.32 14.24 20.41
N GLU A 281 -7.06 14.56 19.33
CA GLU A 281 -8.48 14.20 19.21
C GLU A 281 -8.79 13.47 17.90
N LEU A 282 -9.66 12.47 17.97
CA LEU A 282 -10.33 11.90 16.80
C LEU A 282 -11.67 12.60 16.59
N VAL A 283 -11.86 13.15 15.40
CA VAL A 283 -13.11 13.83 15.04
C VAL A 283 -14.02 12.86 14.29
N ILE A 284 -15.28 12.79 14.70
CA ILE A 284 -16.30 11.91 14.08
C ILE A 284 -17.43 12.72 13.44
N ALA A 285 -17.98 12.17 12.37
CA ALA A 285 -19.17 12.68 11.71
C ALA A 285 -20.05 11.53 11.22
N ARG A 286 -21.33 11.81 10.96
CA ARG A 286 -22.23 10.84 10.33
C ARG A 286 -21.77 10.58 8.90
N LYS A 287 -21.88 9.32 8.44
CA LYS A 287 -21.43 8.87 7.12
C LYS A 287 -22.02 9.67 5.95
N ASP A 288 -23.23 10.22 6.12
CA ASP A 288 -23.93 11.02 5.13
C ASP A 288 -23.45 12.49 5.06
N ASP A 289 -22.53 12.89 5.93
CA ASP A 289 -21.90 14.21 5.92
C ASP A 289 -20.85 14.31 4.80
N GLU A 290 -21.31 14.69 3.61
CA GLU A 290 -20.45 14.78 2.43
C GLU A 290 -19.27 15.74 2.61
N ALA A 291 -19.48 16.90 3.25
CA ALA A 291 -18.42 17.88 3.45
C ALA A 291 -17.26 17.33 4.32
N ALA A 292 -17.58 16.45 5.27
CA ALA A 292 -16.56 15.81 6.10
C ALA A 292 -15.69 14.84 5.31
N PHE A 293 -16.28 14.04 4.40
CA PHE A 293 -15.60 12.88 3.82
C PHE A 293 -15.23 13.02 2.34
N LYS A 294 -15.95 13.84 1.57
CA LYS A 294 -15.75 13.97 0.12
C LYS A 294 -14.80 15.12 -0.18
N LYS A 295 -13.67 14.81 -0.81
CA LYS A 295 -12.59 15.74 -1.16
C LYS A 295 -12.24 15.58 -2.64
N ASP A 296 -11.97 16.66 -3.35
CA ASP A 296 -11.60 16.66 -4.77
C ASP A 296 -10.31 17.44 -5.07
N VAL A 297 -9.68 18.01 -4.04
CA VAL A 297 -8.35 18.61 -4.11
C VAL A 297 -7.45 17.91 -3.11
N ILE A 298 -6.37 17.31 -3.58
CA ILE A 298 -5.43 16.54 -2.79
C ILE A 298 -4.05 17.19 -2.86
N VAL A 299 -3.47 17.47 -1.70
CA VAL A 299 -2.10 17.95 -1.56
C VAL A 299 -1.21 16.75 -1.30
N VAL A 300 -0.17 16.61 -2.11
CA VAL A 300 0.76 15.51 -2.12
C VAL A 300 2.16 16.05 -1.88
N SER A 301 2.86 15.51 -0.89
CA SER A 301 4.26 15.82 -0.58
C SER A 301 5.20 14.72 -1.08
N ASP A 302 6.48 15.05 -1.23
CA ASP A 302 7.54 14.09 -1.62
C ASP A 302 7.15 13.36 -2.92
N TRP A 303 6.76 14.16 -3.92
CA TRP A 303 6.39 13.68 -5.25
C TRP A 303 7.58 13.05 -5.97
N LYS A 304 7.38 11.83 -6.47
CA LYS A 304 8.40 11.06 -7.16
C LYS A 304 7.89 10.61 -8.52
N TRP A 305 8.65 10.97 -9.54
CA TRP A 305 8.44 10.49 -10.90
C TRP A 305 8.90 9.04 -11.03
N MET A 306 8.10 8.21 -11.71
CA MET A 306 8.46 6.84 -12.08
C MET A 306 9.55 6.83 -13.17
N ASN A 307 9.44 7.77 -14.10
CA ASN A 307 10.34 7.96 -15.23
C ASN A 307 10.88 9.40 -15.23
N GLU A 308 11.37 9.91 -16.36
CA GLU A 308 11.74 11.34 -16.46
C GLU A 308 10.51 12.25 -16.23
N ARG A 309 10.76 13.45 -15.72
CA ARG A 309 9.72 14.47 -15.57
C ARG A 309 9.08 14.76 -16.94
N GLU A 310 7.76 14.66 -16.99
CA GLU A 310 6.99 14.92 -18.20
C GLU A 310 5.86 15.94 -17.95
N ALA A 311 5.29 16.44 -19.04
CA ALA A 311 4.14 17.34 -18.96
C ALA A 311 2.90 16.55 -18.52
N LEU A 312 2.26 17.00 -17.44
CA LEU A 312 1.01 16.41 -16.95
C LEU A 312 -0.17 17.04 -17.69
N VAL A 313 -0.26 16.70 -18.99
CA VAL A 313 -1.29 17.23 -19.88
C VAL A 313 -1.99 16.07 -20.55
N GLY A 314 -3.31 16.02 -20.46
CA GLY A 314 -4.11 15.07 -21.22
C GLY A 314 -5.38 14.62 -20.49
N ASP A 315 -6.40 14.30 -21.27
CA ASP A 315 -7.72 13.88 -20.81
C ASP A 315 -7.74 12.45 -20.22
N GLN A 316 -6.59 11.75 -20.26
CA GLN A 316 -6.42 10.38 -19.76
C GLN A 316 -5.67 10.31 -18.42
N LEU A 317 -5.36 11.46 -17.81
CA LEU A 317 -4.76 11.48 -16.49
C LEU A 317 -5.74 11.02 -15.43
N ASN A 318 -5.33 10.04 -14.64
CA ASN A 318 -6.12 9.46 -13.58
C ASN A 318 -5.32 9.37 -12.28
N ALA A 319 -5.97 9.60 -11.16
CA ALA A 319 -5.40 9.42 -9.83
C ALA A 319 -6.00 8.22 -9.11
N GLN A 320 -5.21 7.62 -8.23
CA GLN A 320 -5.63 6.56 -7.33
C GLN A 320 -5.01 6.78 -5.96
N ILE A 321 -5.81 6.74 -4.89
CA ILE A 321 -5.35 6.98 -3.51
C ILE A 321 -5.38 5.73 -2.63
N ARG A 322 -5.87 4.61 -3.18
CA ARG A 322 -5.90 3.29 -2.55
C ARG A 322 -5.80 2.20 -3.61
N SER A 323 -5.12 1.12 -3.30
CA SER A 323 -5.05 -0.05 -4.19
C SER A 323 -6.43 -0.57 -4.59
N LEU A 324 -6.58 -1.02 -5.84
CA LEU A 324 -7.82 -1.53 -6.47
C LEU A 324 -9.03 -0.57 -6.50
N GLN A 325 -8.90 0.66 -6.00
CA GLN A 325 -9.89 1.71 -6.22
C GLN A 325 -10.06 2.00 -7.72
N LYS A 326 -11.30 2.28 -8.16
CA LYS A 326 -11.54 2.80 -9.50
C LYS A 326 -10.75 4.11 -9.68
N PRO A 327 -9.91 4.25 -10.72
CA PRO A 327 -9.20 5.49 -10.98
C PRO A 327 -10.17 6.65 -11.21
N VAL A 328 -9.78 7.85 -10.78
CA VAL A 328 -10.58 9.07 -10.95
C VAL A 328 -9.83 10.03 -11.86
N GLY A 329 -10.54 10.61 -12.83
CA GLY A 329 -9.98 11.59 -13.76
C GLY A 329 -9.38 12.79 -13.05
N VAL A 330 -8.32 13.36 -13.62
CA VAL A 330 -7.60 14.51 -13.07
C VAL A 330 -7.86 15.72 -13.97
N ARG A 331 -8.51 16.74 -13.41
CA ARG A 331 -8.83 17.99 -14.12
C ARG A 331 -7.71 19.02 -14.09
N GLY A 332 -6.73 18.85 -13.19
CA GLY A 332 -5.60 19.76 -13.10
C GLY A 332 -4.56 19.31 -12.08
N VAL A 333 -3.30 19.64 -12.36
CA VAL A 333 -2.16 19.39 -11.48
C VAL A 333 -1.29 20.64 -11.42
N ASP A 334 -1.02 21.11 -10.22
CA ASP A 334 0.00 22.12 -9.96
C ASP A 334 1.19 21.44 -9.26
N LEU A 335 2.40 21.68 -9.74
CA LEU A 335 3.63 21.12 -9.17
C LEU A 335 4.57 22.27 -8.80
N ASP A 336 4.90 22.36 -7.51
CA ASP A 336 5.90 23.28 -6.98
C ASP A 336 6.96 22.51 -6.18
N GLY A 337 8.17 22.40 -6.74
CA GLY A 337 9.21 21.53 -6.18
C GLY A 337 8.77 20.06 -6.10
N GLU A 338 8.68 19.55 -4.88
CA GLU A 338 8.23 18.18 -4.55
C GLU A 338 6.79 18.14 -4.00
N GLU A 339 6.12 19.30 -3.89
CA GLU A 339 4.71 19.39 -3.53
C GLU A 339 3.85 19.44 -4.78
N MET A 340 2.79 18.65 -4.80
CA MET A 340 1.84 18.57 -5.90
C MET A 340 0.41 18.74 -5.40
N VAL A 341 -0.35 19.60 -6.07
CA VAL A 341 -1.80 19.75 -5.85
C VAL A 341 -2.54 19.10 -7.01
N VAL A 342 -3.29 18.04 -6.72
CA VAL A 342 -4.08 17.29 -7.70
C VAL A 342 -5.56 17.62 -7.54
N ARG A 343 -6.22 18.04 -8.63
CA ARG A 343 -7.66 18.31 -8.68
C ARG A 343 -8.37 17.20 -9.46
N LEU A 344 -9.39 16.57 -8.86
CA LEU A 344 -10.05 15.36 -9.35
C LEU A 344 -11.40 15.64 -10.01
N GLU A 345 -11.75 15.05 -11.14
CA GLU A 345 -13.05 15.29 -11.77
C GLU A 345 -14.25 14.97 -10.85
N GLU A 346 -14.09 13.96 -9.99
CA GLU A 346 -15.08 13.52 -9.01
C GLU A 346 -14.52 13.57 -7.58
N GLU A 347 -15.39 13.77 -6.59
CA GLU A 347 -15.02 13.76 -5.19
C GLU A 347 -14.74 12.35 -4.66
N LEU A 348 -13.65 12.21 -3.89
CA LEU A 348 -13.26 10.96 -3.25
C LEU A 348 -13.62 10.93 -1.77
N PHE A 349 -14.14 9.77 -1.34
CA PHE A 349 -14.51 9.52 0.04
C PHE A 349 -13.31 9.05 0.89
N GLY A 350 -13.05 9.76 1.99
CA GLY A 350 -12.16 9.32 3.07
C GLY A 350 -10.66 9.45 2.74
N VAL A 351 -10.27 10.50 2.02
CA VAL A 351 -8.87 10.77 1.72
C VAL A 351 -8.07 10.88 3.03
N ALA A 352 -7.08 10.02 3.23
CA ALA A 352 -6.34 9.89 4.48
C ALA A 352 -4.88 10.30 4.28
N ALA A 353 -4.39 11.24 5.09
CA ALA A 353 -2.99 11.65 5.06
C ALA A 353 -2.07 10.48 5.46
N GLY A 354 -0.90 10.40 4.81
CA GLY A 354 0.04 9.27 4.93
C GLY A 354 -0.15 8.16 3.90
N GLN A 355 -1.33 8.03 3.27
CA GLN A 355 -1.48 7.16 2.10
C GLN A 355 -0.81 7.78 0.87
N ASP A 356 -0.54 6.97 -0.15
CA ASP A 356 0.01 7.46 -1.41
C ASP A 356 -1.08 7.90 -2.39
N LEU A 357 -0.82 8.95 -3.15
CA LEU A 357 -1.52 9.24 -4.40
C LEU A 357 -0.62 8.80 -5.55
N VAL A 358 -1.16 7.99 -6.47
CA VAL A 358 -0.48 7.57 -7.70
C VAL A 358 -1.18 8.16 -8.91
N LEU A 359 -0.42 8.81 -9.79
CA LEU A 359 -0.91 9.29 -11.09
C LEU A 359 -0.63 8.28 -12.19
N TYR A 360 -1.60 8.16 -13.09
CA TYR A 360 -1.55 7.31 -14.27
C TYR A 360 -1.90 8.12 -15.51
N ASP A 361 -1.28 7.76 -16.62
CA ASP A 361 -1.66 8.18 -17.97
C ASP A 361 -2.15 6.94 -18.72
N GLY A 362 -3.47 6.80 -18.80
CA GLY A 362 -4.12 5.53 -19.11
C GLY A 362 -3.66 4.42 -18.15
N ASP A 363 -2.82 3.53 -18.65
CA ASP A 363 -2.28 2.40 -17.88
C ASP A 363 -0.88 2.63 -17.33
N ARG A 364 -0.17 3.65 -17.83
CA ARG A 364 1.21 3.95 -17.45
C ARG A 364 1.24 4.63 -16.10
N VAL A 365 2.11 4.18 -15.19
CA VAL A 365 2.37 4.86 -13.92
C VAL A 365 3.28 6.04 -14.18
N ILE A 366 2.84 7.24 -13.81
CA ILE A 366 3.59 8.48 -13.98
C ILE A 366 4.47 8.77 -12.77
N GLY A 367 3.91 8.56 -11.59
CA GLY A 367 4.58 8.83 -10.34
C GLY A 367 3.62 8.75 -9.17
N CYS A 368 4.15 9.02 -7.99
CA CYS A 368 3.38 9.05 -6.77
C CYS A 368 4.02 9.92 -5.69
N GLY A 369 3.24 10.28 -4.69
CA GLY A 369 3.75 10.90 -3.46
C GLY A 369 2.79 10.66 -2.30
N MET A 370 3.21 11.07 -1.11
CA MET A 370 2.40 10.91 0.10
C MET A 370 1.35 12.00 0.18
N ILE A 371 0.11 11.64 0.46
CA ILE A 371 -0.98 12.58 0.72
C ILE A 371 -0.68 13.31 2.02
N ALA A 372 -0.49 14.62 1.93
CA ALA A 372 -0.30 15.52 3.07
C ALA A 372 -1.64 16.09 3.55
N GLY A 373 -2.58 16.34 2.64
CA GLY A 373 -3.89 16.87 2.98
C GLY A 373 -4.90 16.78 1.85
N ALA A 374 -6.17 17.05 2.17
CA ALA A 374 -7.23 17.04 1.19
C ALA A 374 -8.37 17.98 1.58
N ARG A 375 -8.86 18.74 0.60
CA ARG A 375 -9.99 19.66 0.75
C ARG A 375 -11.03 19.46 -0.33
N ARG A 376 -12.21 20.00 -0.09
CA ARG A 376 -13.28 20.11 -1.08
C ARG A 376 -13.19 21.51 -1.67
N GLU A 377 -13.06 21.62 -2.98
CA GLU A 377 -13.14 22.92 -3.65
C GLU A 377 -14.58 23.42 -3.60
N VAL A 378 -14.79 24.57 -2.95
CA VAL A 378 -16.09 25.24 -2.95
C VAL A 378 -16.29 25.83 -4.35
N ARG A 379 -16.95 25.08 -5.23
CA ARG A 379 -17.37 25.61 -6.52
C ARG A 379 -18.55 26.54 -6.28
N ASN A 380 -18.29 27.84 -6.17
CA ASN A 380 -19.35 28.83 -6.22
C ASN A 380 -20.09 28.67 -7.55
N ALA A 381 -21.31 28.12 -7.50
CA ALA A 381 -22.23 28.09 -8.62
C ALA A 381 -22.79 29.50 -8.88
N SER A 382 -21.91 30.48 -9.09
CA SER A 382 -22.27 31.88 -9.35
C SER A 382 -21.03 32.69 -9.73
N VAL A 383 -20.43 32.39 -10.88
CA VAL A 383 -19.69 33.40 -11.67
C VAL A 383 -20.23 33.37 -13.11
N LEU A 384 -21.53 33.60 -13.21
CA LEU A 384 -22.21 34.21 -14.35
C LEU A 384 -23.32 35.11 -13.78
N LYS A 385 -22.93 36.08 -12.95
CA LYS A 385 -23.61 37.36 -12.75
C LYS A 385 -22.78 38.21 -11.79
N GLU A 386 -22.77 39.49 -12.11
CA GLU A 386 -21.87 40.54 -11.63
C GLU A 386 -21.95 40.78 -10.12
N GLY A 387 -20.84 41.24 -9.54
CA GLY A 387 -20.86 42.25 -8.48
C GLY A 387 -20.78 41.75 -7.03
N ARG A 388 -19.56 41.89 -6.48
CA ARG A 388 -19.21 42.15 -5.06
C ARG A 388 -19.99 41.39 -3.97
N GLU A 389 -19.30 40.49 -3.27
CA GLU A 389 -19.31 40.43 -1.80
C GLU A 389 -18.07 39.68 -1.28
N GLU A 390 -17.53 40.16 -0.14
CA GLU A 390 -16.27 39.71 0.49
C GLU A 390 -16.37 38.30 1.09
N PRO A 391 -15.25 37.56 1.19
CA PRO A 391 -15.27 36.19 1.71
C PRO A 391 -15.38 36.17 3.25
N ARG A 392 -16.29 35.34 3.77
CA ARG A 392 -16.26 34.89 5.17
C ARG A 392 -15.33 33.68 5.26
N GLU A 393 -14.42 33.74 6.24
CA GLU A 393 -13.53 32.63 6.62
C GLU A 393 -14.35 31.50 7.25
N ASP A 394 -14.39 30.34 6.60
CA ASP A 394 -14.85 29.09 7.19
C ASP A 394 -13.62 28.23 7.53
N LEU A 395 -13.63 27.68 8.75
CA LEU A 395 -12.49 27.01 9.40
C LEU A 395 -11.85 25.90 8.55
N ASP A 396 -10.59 26.15 8.19
CA ASP A 396 -9.62 25.11 7.84
C ASP A 396 -9.42 24.16 9.02
N ILE A 397 -9.90 22.92 8.90
CA ILE A 397 -9.48 21.81 9.76
C ILE A 397 -8.57 20.90 8.93
N GLN A 398 -7.36 21.39 8.71
CA GLN A 398 -6.11 20.63 8.60
C GLN A 398 -4.99 21.66 8.80
N MET A 399 -4.50 21.81 10.04
CA MET A 399 -3.20 22.44 10.29
C MET A 399 -2.26 21.38 10.84
N CYS A 400 -1.00 21.52 10.40
CA CYS A 400 0.11 20.57 10.32
C CYS A 400 0.34 19.61 11.49
#